data_AF-A0A3M8P8Y2-F1
#
_entry.id   AF-A0A3M8P8Y2-F1
#
_cell.length_a   1.000
_cell.length_b   1.000
_cell.length_c   1.000
_cell.angle_alpha   90.00
_cell.angle_beta   90.00
_cell.angle_gamma   90.00
#
_symmetry.space_group_name_H-M   'P 1'
#
loop_
_entity.id
_entity.type
_entity.pdbx_description
1 polymer ?
#
loop_
_entity_poly.entity_id
_entity_poly.type
_entity_poly.pdbx_seq_one_letter_code
_entity_poly.pdbx_strand_id
1 'polypeptide(L)'
;MKAYKKEVQFTIWMTLAFILVGNVGLIFSIFPTDAMIFGFPAMYIVPILMGWFGVFILTLVAGKIGNRIDDEIDRENESLSESDEVKGV
;
A
#
# COMPACT_ATOMS: atom_id res chain seq x y z
N MET A 1 8.68 -19.83 0.87
CA MET A 1 9.68 -18.74 0.63
C MET A 1 9.23 -17.72 -0.41
N LYS A 2 8.43 -18.07 -1.44
CA LYS A 2 8.02 -17.06 -2.45
C LYS A 2 7.00 -16.08 -1.87
N ALA A 3 6.11 -16.54 -0.99
CA ALA A 3 5.09 -15.69 -0.36
C ALA A 3 5.73 -14.64 0.57
N TYR A 4 6.67 -15.02 1.43
CA TYR A 4 7.44 -14.08 2.27
C TYR A 4 8.19 -13.01 1.47
N LYS A 5 8.77 -13.34 0.32
CA LYS A 5 9.41 -12.34 -0.54
C LYS A 5 8.39 -11.32 -1.09
N LYS A 6 7.17 -11.77 -1.40
CA LYS A 6 6.08 -10.89 -1.85
C LYS A 6 5.64 -9.94 -0.74
N GLU A 7 5.55 -10.42 0.50
CA GLU A 7 5.20 -9.59 1.66
C GLU A 7 6.17 -8.41 1.81
N VAL A 8 7.49 -8.69 1.83
CA VAL A 8 8.52 -7.65 1.95
C VAL A 8 8.44 -6.64 0.81
N GLN A 9 8.31 -7.12 -0.44
CA GLN A 9 8.19 -6.25 -1.60
C GLN A 9 6.93 -5.38 -1.51
N PHE A 10 5.80 -5.96 -1.11
CA PHE A 10 4.54 -5.25 -0.92
C PHE A 10 4.66 -4.17 0.16
N THR A 11 5.26 -4.49 1.30
CA THR A 11 5.46 -3.54 2.41
C THR A 11 6.30 -2.33 1.99
N ILE A 12 7.37 -2.53 1.21
CA ILE A 12 8.20 -1.43 0.69
C ILE A 12 7.37 -0.52 -0.22
N TRP A 13 6.65 -1.10 -1.19
CA TRP A 13 5.84 -0.32 -2.13
C TRP A 13 4.69 0.41 -1.45
N MET A 14 4.03 -0.23 -0.49
CA MET A 14 2.96 0.40 0.28
C MET A 14 3.46 1.54 1.15
N THR A 15 4.61 1.36 1.81
CA THR A 15 5.23 2.43 2.61
C THR A 15 5.54 3.65 1.73
N LEU A 16 6.13 3.42 0.56
CA LEU A 16 6.40 4.49 -0.40
C LEU A 16 5.11 5.18 -0.85
N ALA A 17 4.06 4.42 -1.16
CA ALA A 17 2.77 4.97 -1.56
C ALA A 17 2.14 5.83 -0.45
N PHE A 18 2.18 5.39 0.80
CA PHE A 18 1.67 6.16 1.94
C PHE A 18 2.43 7.46 2.15
N ILE A 19 3.76 7.43 2.02
CA ILE A 19 4.58 8.65 2.11
C ILE A 19 4.18 9.63 1.01
N LEU A 20 4.06 9.17 -0.24
CA LEU A 20 3.70 10.04 -1.36
C LEU A 20 2.29 10.64 -1.20
N VAL A 21 1.30 9.82 -0.88
CA VAL A 21 -0.10 10.24 -0.74
C VAL A 21 -0.31 11.15 0.48
N GLY A 22 0.35 10.84 1.59
CA GLY A 22 0.27 11.65 2.82
C GLY A 22 1.01 12.99 2.73
N ASN A 23 1.96 13.13 1.80
CA ASN A 23 2.80 14.31 1.68
C ASN A 23 2.63 15.07 0.35
N VAL A 24 1.50 14.90 -0.33
CA VAL A 24 1.18 15.63 -1.58
C VAL A 24 1.29 17.16 -1.41
N GLY A 25 1.05 17.68 -0.20
CA GLY A 25 1.23 19.11 0.10
C GLY A 25 2.66 19.62 -0.15
N LEU A 26 3.68 18.78 0.09
CA LEU A 26 5.08 19.15 -0.19
C LEU A 26 5.32 19.31 -1.69
N ILE A 27 4.69 18.48 -2.52
CA ILE A 27 4.81 18.56 -3.99
C ILE A 27 4.27 19.92 -4.47
N PHE A 28 3.10 20.33 -4.00
CA PHE A 28 2.52 21.64 -4.33
C PHE A 28 3.27 22.83 -3.71
N SER A 29 4.03 22.62 -2.64
CA SER A 29 4.92 23.65 -2.08
C SER A 29 6.17 23.87 -2.93
N ILE A 30 6.73 22.81 -3.52
CA ILE A 30 7.91 22.90 -4.40
C ILE A 30 7.50 23.36 -5.81
N PHE A 31 6.34 22.88 -6.28
CA PHE A 31 5.78 23.18 -7.59
C PHE A 31 4.37 23.78 -7.45
N PRO A 32 4.27 25.06 -7.05
CA PRO A 32 2.98 25.73 -6.90
C PRO A 32 2.26 25.87 -8.25
N THR A 33 0.93 25.94 -8.19
CA THR A 33 0.07 26.11 -9.37
C THR A 33 -1.02 27.12 -9.09
N ASP A 34 -1.36 27.92 -10.10
CA ASP A 34 -2.47 28.89 -10.06
C ASP A 34 -3.82 28.26 -10.46
N ALA A 35 -3.85 26.93 -10.66
CA ALA A 35 -5.07 26.23 -11.01
C ALA A 35 -6.15 26.36 -9.91
N MET A 36 -7.40 26.49 -10.33
CA MET A 36 -8.57 26.58 -9.46
C MET A 36 -9.48 25.38 -9.71
N ILE A 37 -9.93 24.72 -8.64
CA ILE A 37 -10.89 23.61 -8.67
C ILE A 37 -12.11 24.04 -7.86
N PHE A 38 -13.28 24.12 -8.52
CA PHE A 38 -14.53 24.59 -7.92
C PHE A 38 -14.41 25.94 -7.16
N GLY A 39 -13.54 26.84 -7.65
CA GLY A 39 -13.30 28.14 -7.03
C GLY A 39 -12.27 28.14 -5.89
N PHE A 40 -11.68 26.99 -5.55
CA PHE A 40 -10.61 26.86 -4.56
C PHE A 40 -9.25 26.64 -5.23
N PRO A 41 -8.15 27.20 -4.70
CA PRO A 41 -6.83 26.92 -5.25
C PRO A 41 -6.48 25.42 -5.16
N ALA A 42 -6.11 24.83 -6.29
CA ALA A 42 -5.83 23.41 -6.43
C ALA A 42 -4.73 22.96 -5.46
N MET A 43 -3.72 23.81 -5.23
CA MET A 43 -2.60 23.56 -4.32
C MET A 43 -2.99 23.32 -2.86
N TYR A 44 -4.21 23.64 -2.45
CA TYR A 44 -4.71 23.35 -1.11
C TYR A 44 -5.70 22.18 -1.11
N ILE A 45 -6.69 22.22 -2.01
CA ILE A 45 -7.76 21.22 -1.97
C ILE A 45 -7.27 19.83 -2.39
N VAL A 46 -6.34 19.74 -3.35
CA VAL A 46 -5.81 18.45 -3.82
C VAL A 46 -5.02 17.74 -2.70
N PRO A 47 -4.05 18.38 -2.01
CA PRO A 47 -3.39 17.76 -0.86
C PRO A 47 -4.35 17.29 0.24
N ILE A 48 -5.38 18.08 0.56
CA ILE A 48 -6.37 17.71 1.59
C ILE A 48 -7.14 16.46 1.18
N LEU A 49 -7.63 16.41 -0.06
CA LEU A 49 -8.38 15.25 -0.56
C LEU A 49 -7.50 14.01 -0.68
N MET A 50 -6.25 14.16 -1.10
CA MET A 50 -5.28 13.06 -1.17
C MET A 50 -4.91 12.54 0.22
N GLY A 51 -4.65 13.43 1.18
CA GLY A 51 -4.35 13.06 2.56
C GLY A 51 -5.52 12.39 3.27
N TRP A 52 -6.75 12.74 2.91
CA TRP A 52 -7.95 12.16 3.53
C TRP A 52 -8.44 10.90 2.81
N PHE A 53 -8.96 11.07 1.59
CA PHE A 53 -9.53 9.97 0.80
C PHE A 53 -8.45 9.09 0.19
N GLY A 54 -7.33 9.66 -0.25
CA GLY A 54 -6.21 8.89 -0.80
C GLY A 54 -5.63 7.93 0.22
N VAL A 55 -5.32 8.42 1.43
CA VAL A 55 -4.85 7.56 2.54
C VAL A 55 -5.90 6.53 2.92
N PHE A 56 -7.18 6.92 3.03
CA PHE A 56 -8.26 5.99 3.34
C PHE A 56 -8.36 4.83 2.33
N ILE A 57 -8.41 5.14 1.03
CA ILE A 57 -8.47 4.14 -0.03
C ILE A 57 -7.22 3.26 -0.01
N LEU A 58 -6.05 3.86 0.18
CA LEU A 58 -4.79 3.13 0.22
C LEU A 58 -4.76 2.13 1.38
N THR A 59 -5.30 2.48 2.55
CA THR A 59 -5.44 1.57 3.69
C THR A 59 -6.39 0.40 3.39
N LEU A 60 -7.50 0.63 2.69
CA LEU A 60 -8.41 -0.44 2.28
C LEU A 60 -7.72 -1.42 1.32
N VAL A 61 -6.98 -0.89 0.34
CA VAL A 61 -6.19 -1.70 -0.59
C VAL A 61 -5.10 -2.47 0.16
N ALA A 62 -4.43 -1.82 1.12
CA ALA A 62 -3.39 -2.42 1.93
C ALA A 62 -3.91 -3.64 2.69
N GLY A 63 -5.02 -3.49 3.40
CA GLY A 63 -5.64 -4.59 4.15
C GLY A 63 -6.08 -5.74 3.25
N LYS A 64 -6.70 -5.44 2.10
CA LYS A 64 -7.16 -6.48 1.17
C LYS A 64 -5.99 -7.28 0.58
N ILE A 65 -4.90 -6.62 0.18
CA ILE A 65 -3.74 -7.30 -0.39
C ILE A 65 -2.95 -8.03 0.69
N GLY A 66 -2.80 -7.41 1.88
CA GLY A 66 -2.16 -8.01 3.04
C GLY A 66 -2.81 -9.35 3.41
N ASN A 67 -4.12 -9.36 3.62
CA ASN A 67 -4.86 -10.60 3.92
C ASN A 67 -4.65 -11.69 2.87
N ARG A 68 -4.56 -11.31 1.59
CA ARG A 68 -4.32 -12.28 0.51
C ARG A 68 -2.88 -12.84 0.56
N ILE A 69 -1.90 -12.02 0.94
CA ILE A 69 -0.52 -12.48 1.10
C ILE A 69 -0.41 -13.43 2.29
N ASP A 70 -1.09 -13.12 3.40
CA ASP A 70 -1.17 -14.00 4.57
C ASP A 70 -1.78 -15.37 4.19
N ASP A 71 -2.91 -15.37 3.47
CA ASP A 71 -3.52 -16.61 2.94
C ASP A 71 -2.56 -17.41 2.04
N GLU A 72 -1.71 -16.74 1.26
CA GLU A 72 -0.70 -17.39 0.41
C GLU A 72 0.45 -17.98 1.24
N ILE A 73 0.85 -17.33 2.34
CA ILE A 73 1.87 -17.82 3.27
C ILE A 73 1.37 -19.07 3.98
N ASP A 74 0.15 -19.05 4.50
CA ASP A 74 -0.44 -20.18 5.22
C ASP A 74 -0.52 -21.43 4.32
N ARG A 75 -0.96 -21.27 3.07
CA ARG A 75 -0.98 -22.37 2.09
C ARG A 75 0.42 -22.89 1.73
N GLU A 76 1.40 -21.99 1.59
CA GLU A 76 2.79 -22.41 1.32
C GLU A 76 3.33 -23.21 2.51
N ASN A 77 3.03 -22.80 3.74
CA ASN A 77 3.44 -23.49 4.95
C ASN A 77 2.77 -24.86 5.11
N GLU A 78 1.45 -24.98 4.89
CA GLU A 78 0.72 -26.26 4.91
C GLU A 78 1.30 -27.25 3.89
N SER A 79 1.58 -26.78 2.66
CA SER A 79 2.16 -27.63 1.61
C SER A 79 3.57 -28.13 1.96
N LEU A 80 4.34 -27.33 2.69
CA LEU A 80 5.68 -27.73 3.15
C LEU A 80 5.57 -28.77 4.27
N SER A 81 4.67 -28.56 5.24
CA SER A 81 4.46 -29.51 6.34
C SER A 81 3.97 -30.88 5.86
N GLU A 82 3.01 -30.93 4.93
CA GLU A 82 2.56 -32.22 4.36
C GLU A 82 3.70 -32.92 3.61
N SER A 83 4.57 -32.18 2.93
CA SER A 83 5.69 -32.75 2.20
C SER A 83 6.79 -33.32 3.10
N ASP A 84 6.94 -32.78 4.32
CA ASP A 84 7.88 -33.27 5.32
C ASP A 84 7.32 -34.52 6.04
N GLU A 85 6.01 -34.55 6.36
CA GLU A 85 5.35 -35.75 6.91
C GLU A 85 5.38 -36.93 5.93
N VAL A 86 5.13 -36.70 4.63
CA VAL A 86 5.19 -37.75 3.59
C VAL A 86 6.61 -38.29 3.39
N LYS A 87 7.65 -37.50 3.69
CA LYS A 87 9.04 -37.94 3.62
C LYS A 87 9.53 -38.67 4.88
N GLY A 88 8.67 -38.84 5.89
CA GLY A 88 8.96 -39.66 7.08
C GLY A 88 10.12 -39.16 7.92
N VAL A 89 10.30 -37.84 8.01
CA VAL A 89 11.19 -37.20 8.99
C VAL A 89 10.39 -36.83 10.23
#